data_AF-A0A091TQ50-F1
#
_entry.id   AF-A0A091TQ50-F1
#
_cell.length_a   1.000
_cell.length_b   1.000
_cell.length_c   1.000
_cell.angle_alpha   90.00
_cell.angle_beta   90.00
_cell.angle_gamma   90.00
#
_symmetry.space_group_name_H-M   'P 1'
#
loop_
_entity.id
_entity.type
_entity.pdbx_description
1 polymer ?
#
loop_
_entity_poly.entity_id
_entity_poly.type
_entity_poly.pdbx_seq_one_letter_code
_entity_poly.pdbx_strand_id
1 'polypeptide(L)'
;MSSYLAQEVHLARRHEQILSQRSELLQQMETYLGDKKTKKTWQTEAVDAAHKRNAALLNTLYWASIKESLPKWEQFLLGRAEVPIGFKKMKTTKQNI
;
A
#
# COMPACT_ATOMS: atom_id res chain seq x y z
N MET A 1 38.19 3.10 57.55
CA MET A 1 37.10 2.18 57.16
C MET A 1 35.83 2.91 56.66
N SER A 2 35.42 4.03 57.27
CA SER A 2 34.21 4.77 56.84
C SER A 2 34.22 5.30 55.38
N SER A 3 35.38 5.72 54.85
CA SER A 3 35.50 6.26 53.49
C SER A 3 35.25 5.25 52.37
N TYR A 4 35.60 3.98 52.57
CA TYR A 4 35.41 2.93 51.57
C TYR A 4 33.93 2.53 51.45
N LEU A 5 33.26 2.38 52.58
CA LEU A 5 31.82 2.11 52.62
C LEU A 5 31.00 3.24 51.97
N ALA A 6 31.37 4.50 52.21
CA ALA A 6 30.72 5.63 51.55
C ALA A 6 30.88 5.55 50.01
N GLN A 7 32.06 5.19 49.52
CA GLN A 7 32.34 5.05 48.10
C GLN A 7 31.53 3.92 47.44
N GLU A 8 31.42 2.75 48.08
CA GLU A 8 30.61 1.63 47.57
C GLU A 8 29.13 1.99 47.47
N VAL A 9 28.59 2.72 48.46
CA VAL A 9 27.21 3.21 48.42
C VAL A 9 26.99 4.18 47.25
N HIS A 10 27.96 5.07 46.99
CA HIS A 10 27.89 5.97 45.84
C HIS A 10 27.96 5.22 44.50
N LEU A 11 28.81 4.19 44.41
CA LEU A 11 28.96 3.37 43.21
C LEU A 11 27.69 2.56 42.93
N ALA A 12 27.11 1.95 43.95
CA ALA A 12 25.84 1.22 43.86
C ALA A 12 24.71 2.13 43.37
N ARG A 13 24.59 3.34 43.93
CA ARG A 13 23.59 4.33 43.48
C ARG A 13 23.80 4.71 42.00
N ARG A 14 25.05 4.90 41.57
CA ARG A 14 25.37 5.18 40.15
C ARG A 14 25.00 4.00 39.25
N HIS A 15 25.23 2.77 39.72
CA HIS A 15 24.87 1.56 39.00
C HIS A 15 23.36 1.43 38.81
N GLU A 16 22.58 1.63 39.86
CA GLU A 16 21.11 1.64 39.79
C GLU A 16 20.61 2.70 38.81
N GLN A 17 21.20 3.89 38.82
CA GLN A 17 20.83 4.96 37.90
C GLN A 17 21.12 4.59 36.44
N ILE A 18 22.27 3.94 36.17
CA ILE A 18 22.61 3.43 34.83
C ILE A 18 21.63 2.33 34.40
N LEU A 19 21.26 1.43 35.30
CA LEU A 19 20.30 0.37 35.01
C LEU A 19 18.91 0.94 34.70
N SER A 20 18.46 1.93 35.48
CA SER A 20 17.19 2.63 35.24
C SER A 20 17.15 3.28 33.85
N GLN A 21 18.19 4.03 33.50
CA GLN A 21 18.31 4.67 32.20
C GLN A 21 18.32 3.66 31.03
N ARG A 22 19.03 2.54 31.20
CA ARG A 22 19.04 1.47 30.18
C ARG A 22 17.68 0.82 30.02
N SER A 23 16.95 0.61 31.12
CA SER A 23 15.59 0.05 31.08
C SER A 23 14.63 0.98 30.33
N GLU A 24 14.64 2.27 30.63
CA GLU A 24 13.80 3.26 29.94
C GLU A 24 14.10 3.32 28.44
N LEU A 25 15.39 3.35 28.06
CA LEU A 25 15.78 3.38 26.66
C LEU A 25 15.34 2.11 25.92
N LEU A 26 15.50 0.92 26.52
CA LEU A 26 15.04 -0.33 25.93
C LEU A 26 13.52 -0.33 25.72
N GLN A 27 12.76 0.15 26.70
CA GLN A 27 11.30 0.27 26.58
C GLN A 27 10.89 1.24 25.46
N GLN A 28 11.59 2.37 25.34
CA GLN A 28 11.37 3.32 24.24
C GLN A 28 11.66 2.69 22.88
N MET A 29 12.77 1.96 22.77
CA MET A 29 13.14 1.27 21.53
C MET A 29 12.12 0.18 21.16
N GLU A 30 11.64 -0.60 22.13
CA GLU A 30 10.63 -1.62 21.92
C GLU A 30 9.30 -1.03 21.47
N THR A 31 8.86 0.05 22.13
CA THR A 31 7.64 0.78 21.76
C THR A 31 7.74 1.34 20.34
N TYR A 32 8.86 1.98 20.00
CA TYR A 32 9.10 2.53 18.66
C TYR A 32 9.07 1.45 17.58
N LEU A 33 9.68 0.29 17.83
CA LEU A 33 9.66 -0.84 16.90
C LEU A 33 8.25 -1.44 16.76
N GLY A 34 7.50 -1.54 17.86
CA GLY A 34 6.10 -1.95 17.87
C GLY A 34 5.22 -1.05 17.00
N ASP A 35 5.27 0.26 17.23
CA ASP A 35 4.51 1.26 16.48
C ASP A 35 4.87 1.28 14.99
N LYS A 36 6.15 1.14 14.68
CA LYS A 36 6.60 1.05 13.28
C LYS A 36 6.07 -0.21 12.59
N LYS A 37 6.01 -1.34 13.30
CA LYS A 37 5.49 -2.61 12.78
C LYS A 37 3.99 -2.52 12.53
N THR A 38 3.22 -2.00 13.48
CA THR A 38 1.76 -1.87 13.36
C THR A 38 1.37 -0.86 12.27
N LYS A 39 2.08 0.27 12.17
CA LYS A 39 1.85 1.23 11.08
C LYS A 39 2.03 0.59 9.70
N LYS A 40 3.04 -0.29 9.53
CA LYS A 40 3.28 -0.99 8.27
C LYS A 40 2.18 -2.02 7.95
N THR A 41 1.64 -2.72 8.94
CA THR A 41 0.58 -3.72 8.73
C THR A 41 -0.72 -3.05 8.28
N TRP A 42 -1.17 -1.99 8.99
CA TRP A 42 -2.39 -1.27 8.61
C TRP A 42 -2.31 -0.62 7.21
N GLN A 43 -1.13 -0.14 6.83
CA GLN A 43 -0.91 0.39 5.49
C GLN A 43 -1.00 -0.70 4.41
N THR A 44 -0.48 -1.90 4.67
CA THR A 44 -0.51 -3.00 3.71
C THR A 44 -1.93 -3.51 3.51
N GLU A 45 -2.68 -3.70 4.60
CA GLU A 45 -4.09 -4.12 4.55
C GLU A 45 -4.98 -3.09 3.85
N ALA A 46 -4.77 -1.80 4.11
CA ALA A 46 -5.52 -0.73 3.45
C ALA A 46 -5.25 -0.67 1.95
N VAL A 47 -3.98 -0.86 1.53
CA VAL A 47 -3.59 -0.92 0.12
C VAL A 47 -4.22 -2.13 -0.56
N ASP A 48 -4.18 -3.31 0.06
CA ASP A 48 -4.77 -4.53 -0.49
C ASP A 48 -6.30 -4.44 -0.60
N ALA A 49 -6.97 -3.87 0.41
CA ALA A 49 -8.40 -3.63 0.37
C ALA A 49 -8.79 -2.62 -0.73
N ALA A 50 -8.02 -1.53 -0.88
CA ALA A 50 -8.22 -0.56 -1.94
C ALA A 50 -7.99 -1.17 -3.33
N HIS A 51 -6.95 -2.00 -3.49
CA HIS A 51 -6.65 -2.69 -4.74
C HIS A 51 -7.79 -3.63 -5.14
N LYS A 52 -8.28 -4.46 -4.21
CA LYS A 52 -9.43 -5.36 -4.44
C LYS A 52 -10.69 -4.59 -4.85
N ARG A 53 -11.00 -3.50 -4.15
CA ARG A 53 -12.14 -2.63 -4.48
C ARG A 53 -11.99 -2.04 -5.88
N ASN A 54 -10.82 -1.49 -6.20
CA ASN A 54 -10.57 -0.87 -7.50
C ASN A 54 -10.67 -1.89 -8.64
N ALA A 55 -10.16 -3.11 -8.45
CA ALA A 55 -10.30 -4.18 -9.44
C ALA A 55 -11.77 -4.55 -9.70
N ALA A 56 -12.59 -4.66 -8.64
CA ALA A 56 -14.02 -4.93 -8.78
C ALA A 56 -14.77 -3.80 -9.49
N LEU A 57 -14.45 -2.54 -9.16
CA LEU A 57 -15.02 -1.36 -9.81
C LEU A 57 -14.65 -1.31 -11.29
N LEU A 58 -13.38 -1.53 -11.63
CA LEU A 58 -12.92 -1.56 -13.02
C LEU A 58 -13.62 -2.65 -13.83
N ASN A 59 -13.77 -3.86 -13.25
CA ASN A 59 -14.49 -4.95 -13.90
C ASN A 59 -15.96 -4.58 -14.16
N THR A 60 -16.62 -3.96 -13.18
CA THR A 60 -18.00 -3.49 -13.29
C THR A 60 -18.15 -2.43 -14.38
N LEU A 61 -17.27 -1.44 -14.40
CA LEU A 61 -17.27 -0.38 -15.41
C LEU A 61 -16.98 -0.92 -16.82
N TYR A 62 -16.06 -1.89 -16.93
CA TYR A 62 -15.76 -2.55 -18.19
C TYR A 62 -16.99 -3.26 -18.78
N TRP A 63 -17.66 -4.10 -17.97
CA TRP A 63 -18.86 -4.79 -18.44
C TRP A 63 -20.03 -3.84 -18.72
N ALA A 64 -20.18 -2.76 -17.94
CA ALA A 64 -21.15 -1.72 -18.23
C ALA A 64 -20.87 -1.06 -19.59
N SER A 65 -19.61 -0.72 -19.88
CA SER A 65 -19.19 -0.14 -21.15
C SER A 65 -19.39 -1.10 -22.33
N ILE A 66 -19.11 -2.39 -22.16
CA ILE A 66 -19.44 -3.41 -23.17
C ILE A 66 -20.95 -3.45 -23.40
N LYS A 67 -21.75 -3.54 -22.35
CA LYS A 67 -23.21 -3.64 -22.47
C LYS A 67 -23.80 -2.42 -23.18
N GLU A 68 -23.26 -1.23 -22.93
CA GLU A 68 -23.71 0.00 -23.58
C GLU A 68 -23.26 0.10 -25.05
N SER A 69 -22.08 -0.43 -25.38
CA SER A 69 -21.53 -0.35 -26.75
C SER A 69 -22.01 -1.48 -27.66
N LEU A 70 -22.40 -2.64 -27.12
CA LEU A 70 -22.80 -3.81 -27.89
C LEU A 70 -23.91 -3.53 -28.91
N PRO A 71 -25.01 -2.81 -28.59
CA PRO A 71 -26.05 -2.50 -29.58
C PRO A 71 -25.54 -1.58 -30.71
N LYS A 72 -24.60 -0.68 -30.40
CA LYS A 72 -23.99 0.23 -31.40
C LYS A 72 -23.17 -0.58 -32.40
N TRP A 73 -22.43 -1.58 -31.91
CA TRP A 73 -21.69 -2.53 -32.75
C TRP A 73 -22.63 -3.39 -33.62
N GLU A 74 -23.74 -3.87 -33.08
CA GLU A 74 -24.72 -4.65 -33.83
C GLU A 74 -25.31 -3.85 -35.00
N GLN A 75 -25.72 -2.60 -34.77
CA GLN A 75 -26.25 -1.73 -35.84
C GLN A 75 -25.22 -1.47 -36.94
N PHE A 76 -23.95 -1.26 -36.57
CA PHE A 76 -22.87 -1.06 -37.53
C PHE A 76 -22.62 -2.32 -38.37
N LEU A 77 -22.54 -3.50 -37.73
CA LEU A 77 -22.31 -4.78 -38.43
C LEU A 77 -23.46 -5.15 -39.38
N LEU A 78 -24.68 -4.70 -39.08
CA LEU A 78 -25.84 -4.85 -39.96
C LEU A 78 -25.91 -3.79 -41.07
N GLY A 79 -24.93 -2.88 -41.17
CA GLY A 79 -24.90 -1.81 -42.16
C GLY A 79 -25.94 -0.71 -41.93
N ARG A 80 -26.50 -0.63 -40.72
CA ARG A 80 -27.57 0.31 -40.33
C ARG A 80 -27.05 1.56 -39.63
N ALA A 81 -25.77 1.58 -39.26
CA ALA A 81 -25.12 2.70 -38.59
C ALA A 81 -23.68 2.88 -39.09
N GLU A 82 -23.12 4.06 -38.82
CA GLU A 82 -21.70 4.35 -39.03
C GLU A 82 -20.81 3.69 -37.96
N VAL A 83 -19.49 3.73 -38.18
CA VAL A 83 -18.49 3.11 -37.30
C VAL A 83 -18.60 3.66 -35.87
N PRO A 84 -18.72 2.80 -34.84
CA PRO A 84 -18.76 3.25 -33.45
C PRO A 84 -17.46 3.96 -32.99
N ILE A 85 -17.61 4.93 -32.09
CA ILE A 85 -16.50 5.69 -31.49
C ILE A 85 -15.53 4.73 -30.77
N GLY A 86 -14.23 4.87 -31.05
CA GLY A 86 -13.17 4.02 -30.48
C GLY A 86 -12.53 3.05 -31.46
N PHE A 87 -13.10 2.86 -32.65
CA PHE A 87 -12.48 2.07 -33.71
C PHE A 87 -11.37 2.88 -34.42
N LYS A 88 -10.11 2.65 -34.04
CA LYS A 88 -8.97 3.07 -34.88
C LYS A 88 -8.85 2.09 -36.05
N LYS A 89 -9.24 2.50 -37.26
CA LYS A 89 -8.79 1.81 -38.49
C LYS A 89 -7.26 1.80 -38.50
N MET A 90 -6.64 0.65 -38.29
CA MET A 90 -5.24 0.46 -38.66
C MET A 90 -5.14 0.65 -40.18
N LYS A 91 -4.38 1.66 -40.61
CA LYS A 91 -4.10 1.88 -42.02
C LYS A 91 -3.22 0.72 -42.47
N THR A 92 -3.76 -0.24 -43.22
CA THR A 92 -2.95 -1.25 -43.89
C THR A 92 -2.23 -0.59 -45.04
N THR A 93 -0.97 -0.20 -44.82
CA THR A 93 -0.06 0.13 -45.91
C THR A 93 0.16 -1.16 -46.68
N LYS A 94 -0.46 -1.28 -47.87
CA LYS A 94 -0.14 -2.34 -48.82
C LYS A 94 1.33 -2.16 -49.20
N GLN A 95 2.22 -2.98 -48.66
CA GLN A 95 3.53 -3.20 -49.24
C GLN A 95 3.30 -3.94 -50.55
N ASN A 96 3.37 -3.20 -51.66
CA ASN A 96 3.60 -3.81 -52.97
C ASN A 96 5.01 -4.40 -52.94
N ILE A 97 5.11 -5.71 -53.14
CA ILE A 97 6.35 -6.41 -53.52
C ILE A 97 6.35 -6.49 -55.05
#